data_AF-G0HYN3-F1
#
_entry.id   AF-G0HYN3-F1
#
_cell.length_a   1.000
_cell.length_b   1.000
_cell.length_c   1.000
_cell.angle_alpha   90.00
_cell.angle_beta   90.00
_cell.angle_gamma   90.00
#
_symmetry.space_group_name_H-M   'P 1'
#
loop_
_entity.id
_entity.type
_entity.pdbx_description
1 polymer ?
#
loop_
_entity_poly.entity_id
_entity_poly.type
_entity_poly.pdbx_seq_one_letter_code
_entity_poly.pdbx_strand_id
1 'polypeptide(L)'
;MTQINRPEVRVSIAAGLTWEFLVPSSAATCAEQAEEMCEFCDRLYSAFGEFLVPIEISYVITKFDQDRELRPDTDTGEQVRRELRNDAGIGVSEFVESTAIDQHGVRWIPQVPFDKNRYKVHFDGTDYAVKRSDCTPYQNGECRQGMAIPDPLELTVTHRPARDLLSATADHVLTVSVAMHSDLWLRTSTDGERNREYLGSFLSDIAGAVSAESVKRDKYKTSDFWNDLSVYSGDDAYINLEPEEIY
;
A
#
# COMPACT_ATOMS: atom_id res chain seq x y z
N MET A 1 -21.94 -11.24 29.01
CA MET A 1 -21.37 -10.79 27.72
C MET A 1 -19.90 -10.57 27.95
N THR A 2 -19.07 -11.56 27.61
CA THR A 2 -17.62 -11.38 27.58
C THR A 2 -17.31 -10.38 26.48
N GLN A 3 -16.76 -9.22 26.83
CA GLN A 3 -16.10 -8.37 25.85
C GLN A 3 -15.05 -9.24 25.18
N ILE A 4 -15.24 -9.51 23.89
CA ILE A 4 -14.15 -9.99 23.05
C ILE A 4 -13.17 -8.82 23.06
N ASN A 5 -12.06 -8.94 23.78
CA ASN A 5 -10.98 -7.97 23.76
C ASN A 5 -10.48 -7.95 22.31
N ARG A 6 -10.98 -7.00 21.50
CA ARG A 6 -10.47 -6.80 20.16
C ARG A 6 -9.01 -6.35 20.28
N PRO A 7 -8.11 -6.83 19.41
CA PRO A 7 -6.73 -6.36 19.40
C PRO A 7 -6.71 -4.84 19.23
N GLU A 8 -6.04 -4.14 20.14
CA GLU A 8 -5.69 -2.74 19.93
C GLU A 8 -4.48 -2.70 18.99
N VAL A 9 -4.69 -2.32 17.74
CA VAL A 9 -3.61 -2.17 16.77
C VAL A 9 -3.09 -0.75 16.81
N ARG A 10 -1.81 -0.58 17.11
CA ARG A 10 -1.21 0.75 17.20
C ARG A 10 -0.39 1.05 15.97
N VAL A 11 -0.52 2.28 15.48
CA VAL A 11 0.09 2.73 14.23
C VAL A 11 0.82 4.05 14.46
N SER A 12 2.03 4.15 13.92
CA SER A 12 2.81 5.38 13.89
C SER A 12 2.39 6.24 12.70
N ILE A 13 2.33 7.56 12.88
CA ILE A 13 2.10 8.51 11.78
C ILE A 13 3.18 8.40 10.69
N ALA A 14 4.42 8.11 11.08
CA ALA A 14 5.51 7.91 10.13
C ALA A 14 5.77 6.42 9.91
N ALA A 15 6.01 6.02 8.65
CA ALA A 15 6.36 4.65 8.30
C ALA A 15 7.78 4.29 8.78
N GLY A 16 7.96 3.06 9.22
CA GLY A 16 9.26 2.53 9.66
C GLY A 16 10.09 1.90 8.55
N LEU A 17 9.39 1.16 7.69
CA LEU A 17 9.96 0.43 6.57
C LEU A 17 9.08 0.65 5.35
N THR A 18 9.72 0.79 4.20
CA THR A 18 9.02 0.83 2.91
C THR A 18 9.68 -0.16 1.97
N TRP A 19 8.86 -1.01 1.34
CA TRP A 19 9.27 -1.83 0.20
C TRP A 19 8.75 -1.19 -1.08
N GLU A 20 9.64 -0.88 -2.02
CA GLU A 20 9.30 -0.44 -3.35
C GLU A 20 9.61 -1.55 -4.37
N PHE A 21 8.59 -2.05 -5.05
CA PHE A 21 8.71 -3.00 -6.16
C PHE A 21 8.71 -2.21 -7.46
N LEU A 22 9.77 -2.34 -8.26
CA LEU A 22 9.97 -1.57 -9.48
C LEU A 22 9.71 -2.42 -10.71
N VAL A 23 8.91 -1.89 -11.63
CA VAL A 23 8.58 -2.52 -12.91
C VAL A 23 8.75 -1.48 -14.02
N PRO A 24 9.53 -1.75 -15.07
CA PRO A 24 9.63 -0.86 -16.23
C PRO A 24 8.27 -0.64 -16.86
N SER A 25 7.97 0.62 -17.19
CA SER A 25 6.79 0.97 -17.97
C SER A 25 7.14 0.99 -19.44
N SER A 26 6.30 0.36 -20.25
CA SER A 26 6.39 0.37 -21.72
C SER A 26 5.59 1.48 -22.36
N ALA A 27 4.70 2.13 -21.59
CA ALA A 27 3.87 3.21 -22.06
C ALA A 27 4.72 4.40 -22.53
N ALA A 28 4.33 4.96 -23.67
CA ALA A 28 4.85 6.21 -24.22
C ALA A 28 3.79 7.33 -24.13
N THR A 29 2.51 6.98 -24.09
CA THR A 29 1.39 7.93 -24.01
C THR A 29 0.56 7.81 -22.74
N CYS A 30 -0.27 8.83 -22.46
CA CYS A 30 -1.21 8.83 -21.36
C CYS A 30 -2.24 7.69 -21.48
N ALA A 31 -2.74 7.44 -22.70
CA ALA A 31 -3.69 6.36 -22.94
C ALA A 31 -3.08 4.98 -22.61
N GLU A 32 -1.89 4.71 -23.12
CA GLU A 32 -1.13 3.48 -22.85
C GLU A 32 -0.84 3.33 -21.36
N GLN A 33 -0.49 4.41 -20.66
CA GLN A 33 -0.24 4.37 -19.23
C GLN A 33 -1.48 4.03 -18.41
N ALA A 34 -2.65 4.57 -18.79
CA ALA A 34 -3.88 4.25 -18.09
C ALA A 34 -4.27 2.78 -18.25
N GLU A 35 -4.05 2.19 -19.44
CA GLU A 35 -4.23 0.77 -19.68
C GLU A 35 -3.24 -0.06 -18.85
N GLU A 36 -1.95 0.29 -18.91
CA GLU A 36 -0.90 -0.39 -18.15
C GLU A 36 -1.18 -0.34 -16.64
N MET A 37 -1.62 0.80 -16.10
CA MET A 37 -2.00 0.95 -14.68
C MET A 37 -3.19 0.05 -14.30
N CYS A 38 -4.20 -0.08 -15.17
CA CYS A 38 -5.35 -0.94 -14.91
C CYS A 38 -4.94 -2.41 -14.87
N GLU A 39 -4.17 -2.87 -15.86
CA GLU A 39 -3.65 -4.25 -15.92
C GLU A 39 -2.70 -4.55 -14.75
N PHE A 40 -1.91 -3.56 -14.35
CA PHE A 40 -0.99 -3.68 -13.22
C PHE A 40 -1.75 -3.82 -11.89
N CYS A 41 -2.78 -3.00 -11.69
CA CYS A 41 -3.65 -3.14 -10.53
C CYS A 41 -4.42 -4.46 -10.55
N ASP A 42 -4.93 -4.90 -11.71
CA ASP A 42 -5.62 -6.19 -11.85
C ASP A 42 -4.76 -7.37 -11.36
N ARG A 43 -3.49 -7.41 -11.77
CA ARG A 43 -2.52 -8.39 -11.27
C ARG A 43 -2.31 -8.28 -9.75
N LEU A 44 -2.19 -7.06 -9.22
CA LEU A 44 -2.01 -6.83 -7.79
C LEU A 44 -3.18 -7.31 -6.93
N TYR A 45 -4.43 -7.15 -7.39
CA TYR A 45 -5.60 -7.63 -6.67
C TYR A 45 -5.54 -9.14 -6.40
N SER A 46 -4.92 -9.90 -7.31
CA SER A 46 -4.71 -11.34 -7.11
C SER A 46 -3.71 -11.64 -5.99
N ALA A 47 -2.68 -10.80 -5.80
CA ALA A 47 -1.68 -10.93 -4.74
C ALA A 47 -2.20 -10.56 -3.35
N PHE A 48 -3.32 -9.84 -3.26
CA PHE A 48 -3.87 -9.43 -1.97
C PHE A 48 -4.39 -10.61 -1.13
N GLY A 49 -4.92 -11.64 -1.81
CA GLY A 49 -5.39 -12.87 -1.19
C GLY A 49 -6.37 -12.63 -0.03
N GLU A 50 -6.16 -13.33 1.08
CA GLU A 50 -6.89 -13.10 2.33
C GLU A 50 -6.23 -12.04 3.23
N PHE A 51 -5.03 -11.58 2.89
CA PHE A 51 -4.24 -10.71 3.76
C PHE A 51 -4.75 -9.28 3.76
N LEU A 52 -5.00 -8.72 2.58
CA LEU A 52 -5.41 -7.34 2.38
C LEU A 52 -6.74 -7.34 1.61
N VAL A 53 -7.76 -6.65 2.13
CA VAL A 53 -9.01 -6.42 1.41
C VAL A 53 -9.25 -4.91 1.34
N PRO A 54 -9.15 -4.28 0.16
CA PRO A 54 -9.48 -2.86 0.02
C PRO A 54 -10.96 -2.66 0.33
N ILE A 55 -11.29 -1.69 1.18
CA ILE A 55 -12.69 -1.37 1.53
C ILE A 55 -13.06 0.06 1.15
N GLU A 56 -12.07 0.92 1.00
CA GLU A 56 -12.21 2.24 0.39
C GLU A 56 -10.98 2.55 -0.47
N ILE A 57 -11.18 3.17 -1.63
CA ILE A 57 -10.09 3.61 -2.52
C ILE A 57 -10.45 4.99 -3.03
N SER A 58 -9.52 5.93 -2.96
CA SER A 58 -9.70 7.30 -3.45
C SER A 58 -8.53 7.71 -4.32
N TYR A 59 -8.78 8.00 -5.60
CA TYR A 59 -7.74 8.38 -6.56
C TYR A 59 -8.24 9.42 -7.56
N VAL A 60 -7.33 9.95 -8.37
CA VAL A 60 -7.63 10.98 -9.39
C VAL A 60 -7.27 10.46 -10.77
N ILE A 61 -8.17 10.68 -11.71
CA ILE A 61 -7.96 10.49 -13.14
C ILE A 61 -7.83 11.88 -13.76
N THR A 62 -6.76 12.12 -14.50
CA THR A 62 -6.63 13.33 -15.33
C THR A 62 -7.13 13.00 -16.73
N LYS A 63 -7.98 13.86 -17.28
CA LYS A 63 -8.55 13.74 -18.62
C LYS A 63 -7.87 14.71 -19.58
N PHE A 64 -7.63 14.23 -20.80
CA PHE A 64 -7.15 15.03 -21.91
C PHE A 64 -8.05 14.85 -23.13
N ASP A 65 -8.22 15.91 -23.93
CA ASP A 65 -9.03 15.86 -25.16
C ASP A 65 -8.37 15.03 -26.27
N GLN A 66 -7.05 14.85 -26.20
CA GLN A 66 -6.24 14.08 -27.16
C GLN A 66 -5.15 13.32 -26.41
N ASP A 67 -4.65 12.25 -27.01
CA ASP A 67 -3.53 11.50 -26.46
C ASP A 67 -2.24 12.31 -26.48
N ARG A 68 -1.41 12.09 -25.46
CA ARG A 68 -0.24 12.92 -25.15
C ARG A 68 0.90 12.06 -24.64
N GLU A 69 2.13 12.50 -24.91
CA GLU A 69 3.33 11.91 -24.31
C GLU A 69 3.30 12.01 -22.78
N LEU A 70 3.97 11.07 -22.11
CA LEU A 70 4.05 10.95 -20.65
C LEU A 70 4.88 12.05 -19.98
N ARG A 71 4.47 13.32 -20.08
CA ARG A 71 4.99 14.47 -19.31
C ARG A 71 3.97 15.61 -19.24
N PRO A 72 2.81 15.45 -18.58
CA PRO A 72 1.83 16.52 -18.51
C PRO A 72 2.20 17.61 -17.49
N ASP A 73 3.46 17.73 -17.02
CA ASP A 73 3.93 18.76 -16.07
C ASP A 73 3.56 20.21 -16.48
N THR A 74 3.19 20.42 -17.74
CA THR A 74 2.79 21.71 -18.31
C THR A 74 1.29 21.82 -18.63
N ASP A 75 0.51 20.74 -18.52
CA ASP A 75 -0.90 20.70 -18.91
C ASP A 75 -1.79 20.19 -17.77
N THR A 76 -2.61 21.07 -17.24
CA THR A 76 -3.58 20.78 -16.18
C THR A 76 -4.88 20.27 -16.79
N GLY A 77 -4.85 19.03 -17.30
CA GLY A 77 -6.06 18.35 -17.77
C GLY A 77 -7.19 18.36 -16.73
N GLU A 78 -8.42 18.08 -17.17
CA GLU A 78 -9.57 18.03 -16.26
C GLU A 78 -9.39 16.88 -15.27
N GLN A 79 -9.42 17.18 -13.97
CA GLN A 79 -9.25 16.17 -12.93
C GLN A 79 -10.60 15.65 -12.44
N VAL A 80 -10.71 14.32 -12.40
CA VAL A 80 -11.89 13.62 -11.91
C VAL A 80 -11.49 12.72 -10.76
N ARG A 81 -12.04 13.01 -9.58
CA ARG A 81 -11.85 12.19 -8.38
C ARG A 81 -12.77 10.96 -8.43
N ARG A 82 -12.22 9.81 -8.07
CA ARG A 82 -12.93 8.55 -7.90
C ARG A 82 -12.85 8.13 -6.45
N GLU A 83 -13.98 7.74 -5.89
CA GLU A 83 -14.10 7.16 -4.56
C GLU A 83 -14.94 5.90 -4.66
N LEU A 84 -14.36 4.77 -4.25
CA LEU A 84 -15.05 3.50 -4.10
C LEU A 84 -15.12 3.17 -2.61
N ARG A 85 -16.28 2.67 -2.15
CA ARG A 85 -16.50 2.28 -0.76
C ARG A 85 -17.37 1.03 -0.70
N ASN A 86 -16.82 -0.04 -0.16
CA ASN A 86 -17.51 -1.32 0.01
C ASN A 86 -16.99 -2.04 1.27
N ASP A 87 -17.80 -2.08 2.33
CA ASP A 87 -17.43 -2.72 3.60
C ASP A 87 -17.19 -4.25 3.46
N ALA A 88 -17.77 -4.89 2.45
CA ALA A 88 -17.50 -6.30 2.16
C ALA A 88 -16.12 -6.51 1.52
N GLY A 89 -15.63 -5.50 0.81
CA GLY A 89 -14.40 -5.50 0.03
C GLY A 89 -14.66 -5.05 -1.40
N ILE A 90 -13.79 -4.20 -1.92
CA ILE A 90 -13.79 -3.72 -3.30
C ILE A 90 -13.15 -4.81 -4.17
N GLY A 91 -13.88 -5.25 -5.19
CA GLY A 91 -13.37 -6.21 -6.16
C GLY A 91 -12.59 -5.54 -7.29
N VAL A 92 -11.77 -6.33 -7.99
CA VAL A 92 -11.01 -5.84 -9.14
C VAL A 92 -11.90 -5.29 -10.26
N SER A 93 -13.04 -5.93 -10.53
CA SER A 93 -14.00 -5.44 -11.53
C SER A 93 -14.60 -4.09 -11.14
N GLU A 94 -14.95 -3.90 -9.87
CA GLU A 94 -15.46 -2.63 -9.34
C GLU A 94 -14.40 -1.52 -9.50
N PHE A 95 -13.13 -1.84 -9.19
CA PHE A 95 -12.02 -0.93 -9.43
C PHE A 95 -11.85 -0.58 -10.92
N VAL A 96 -11.75 -1.57 -11.80
CA VAL A 96 -11.56 -1.36 -13.24
C VAL A 96 -12.71 -0.55 -13.84
N GLU A 97 -13.96 -0.87 -13.49
CA GLU A 97 -15.14 -0.10 -13.90
C GLU A 97 -15.05 1.36 -13.45
N SER A 98 -14.56 1.63 -12.25
CA SER A 98 -14.40 3.00 -11.74
C SER A 98 -13.39 3.83 -12.53
N THR A 99 -12.44 3.19 -13.22
CA THR A 99 -11.46 3.88 -14.08
C THR A 99 -12.08 4.41 -15.37
N ALA A 100 -13.30 3.99 -15.71
CA ALA A 100 -13.99 4.46 -16.89
C ALA A 100 -14.35 5.95 -16.77
N ILE A 101 -14.29 6.65 -17.90
CA ILE A 101 -14.76 8.03 -18.03
C ILE A 101 -15.79 8.11 -19.17
N ASP A 102 -16.91 8.76 -18.89
CA ASP A 102 -17.93 9.03 -19.90
C ASP A 102 -17.49 10.22 -20.74
N GLN A 103 -16.75 10.01 -21.83
CA GLN A 103 -16.51 10.96 -22.94
C GLN A 103 -15.41 10.46 -23.90
N HIS A 104 -15.37 11.02 -25.11
CA HIS A 104 -14.20 10.92 -25.99
C HIS A 104 -13.05 11.71 -25.37
N GLY A 105 -12.14 11.03 -24.70
CA GLY A 105 -10.96 11.63 -24.09
C GLY A 105 -9.99 10.56 -23.63
N VAL A 106 -8.73 10.96 -23.43
CA VAL A 106 -7.67 10.11 -22.93
C VAL A 106 -7.56 10.26 -21.41
N ARG A 107 -7.30 9.14 -20.75
CA ARG A 107 -7.11 9.06 -19.30
C ARG A 107 -5.63 9.06 -18.97
N TRP A 108 -5.30 9.58 -17.80
CA TRP A 108 -4.01 9.39 -17.16
C TRP A 108 -4.26 9.13 -15.68
N ILE A 109 -3.69 8.05 -15.15
CA ILE A 109 -3.88 7.58 -13.77
C ILE A 109 -2.51 7.56 -13.08
N PRO A 110 -2.06 8.69 -12.52
CA PRO A 110 -0.69 8.79 -12.00
C PRO A 110 -0.46 7.92 -10.76
N GLN A 111 -1.51 7.71 -9.96
CA GLN A 111 -1.39 7.06 -8.66
C GLN A 111 -2.71 6.40 -8.24
N VAL A 112 -2.61 5.24 -7.60
CA VAL A 112 -3.71 4.53 -6.96
C VAL A 112 -3.28 4.11 -5.55
N PRO A 113 -3.75 4.81 -4.49
CA PRO A 113 -3.51 4.40 -3.12
C PRO A 113 -4.52 3.35 -2.66
N PHE A 114 -4.02 2.36 -1.94
CA PHE A 114 -4.76 1.37 -1.17
C PHE A 114 -4.37 1.58 0.30
N ASP A 115 -4.92 2.62 0.94
CA ASP A 115 -4.62 3.06 2.31
C ASP A 115 -5.88 3.07 3.22
N LYS A 116 -6.95 2.40 2.77
CA LYS A 116 -8.18 2.12 3.53
C LYS A 116 -8.58 0.67 3.32
N ASN A 117 -7.87 -0.21 4.02
CA ASN A 117 -8.01 -1.64 3.86
C ASN A 117 -8.42 -2.31 5.15
N ARG A 118 -8.82 -3.56 5.00
CA ARG A 118 -8.97 -4.53 6.06
C ARG A 118 -7.83 -5.53 5.96
N TYR A 119 -7.05 -5.64 7.03
CA TYR A 119 -5.88 -6.50 7.13
C TYR A 119 -6.16 -7.72 8.00
N LYS A 120 -5.65 -8.88 7.58
CA LYS A 120 -5.58 -10.08 8.41
C LYS A 120 -4.39 -9.98 9.36
N VAL A 121 -4.66 -10.00 10.66
CA VAL A 121 -3.64 -10.01 11.71
C VAL A 121 -3.89 -11.14 12.69
N HIS A 122 -2.84 -11.76 13.20
CA HIS A 122 -2.90 -12.78 14.24
C HIS A 122 -2.66 -12.15 15.61
N PHE A 123 -3.50 -12.47 16.59
CA PHE A 123 -3.42 -11.94 17.95
C PHE A 123 -4.05 -12.94 18.93
N ASP A 124 -3.41 -13.17 20.08
CA ASP A 124 -3.90 -14.10 21.12
C ASP A 124 -4.32 -15.47 20.54
N GLY A 125 -3.56 -15.99 19.57
CA GLY A 125 -3.81 -17.30 18.95
C GLY A 125 -4.98 -17.35 17.95
N THR A 126 -5.53 -16.21 17.52
CA THR A 126 -6.65 -16.13 16.55
C THR A 126 -6.42 -15.07 15.49
N ASP A 127 -6.93 -15.29 14.28
CA ASP A 127 -6.91 -14.29 13.20
C ASP A 127 -8.06 -13.28 13.34
N TYR A 128 -7.73 -12.00 13.22
CA TYR A 128 -8.65 -10.86 13.21
C TYR A 128 -8.54 -10.09 11.91
N ALA A 129 -9.63 -9.43 11.55
CA ALA A 129 -9.68 -8.48 10.45
C ALA A 129 -9.69 -7.05 11.04
N VAL A 130 -8.63 -6.28 10.79
CA VAL A 130 -8.42 -4.95 11.35
C VAL A 130 -8.45 -3.90 10.25
N LYS A 131 -9.16 -2.79 10.48
CA LYS A 131 -9.12 -1.62 9.61
C LYS A 131 -8.61 -0.39 10.36
N ARG A 132 -8.33 0.68 9.63
CA ARG A 132 -7.93 2.01 10.15
C ARG A 132 -8.68 2.46 11.41
N SER A 133 -9.99 2.27 11.46
CA SER A 133 -10.83 2.71 12.58
C SER A 133 -10.65 1.89 13.86
N ASP A 134 -10.06 0.69 13.75
CA ASP A 134 -9.71 -0.15 14.90
C ASP A 134 -8.29 0.18 15.42
N CYS A 135 -7.59 1.14 14.78
CA CYS A 135 -6.22 1.48 15.09
C CYS A 135 -6.09 2.72 15.99
N THR A 136 -5.07 2.74 16.85
CA THR A 136 -4.71 3.90 17.69
C THR A 136 -3.46 4.59 17.12
N PRO A 137 -3.52 5.89 16.77
CA PRO A 137 -2.39 6.62 16.19
C PRO A 137 -1.39 7.11 17.25
N TYR A 138 -0.10 7.01 16.91
CA TYR A 138 1.03 7.46 17.72
C TYR A 138 1.98 8.34 16.92
N GLN A 139 2.56 9.33 17.59
CA GLN A 139 3.65 10.14 17.05
C GLN A 139 4.66 10.39 18.16
N ASN A 140 5.94 10.08 17.92
CA ASN A 140 7.01 10.26 18.91
C ASN A 140 6.72 9.56 20.25
N GLY A 141 6.16 8.34 20.19
CA GLY A 141 5.81 7.54 21.36
C GLY A 141 4.54 7.95 22.10
N GLU A 142 3.88 9.05 21.70
CA GLU A 142 2.65 9.54 22.35
C GLU A 142 1.42 9.25 21.50
N CYS A 143 0.32 8.81 22.14
CA CYS A 143 -0.98 8.66 21.49
C CYS A 143 -1.52 10.04 21.09
N ARG A 144 -1.92 10.19 19.81
CA ARG A 144 -2.40 11.47 19.25
C ARG A 144 -3.81 11.33 18.71
N GLN A 145 -4.80 11.55 19.58
CA GLN A 145 -6.20 11.59 19.14
C GLN A 145 -6.46 12.83 18.26
N GLY A 146 -7.21 12.65 17.17
CA GLY A 146 -7.60 13.72 16.24
C GLY A 146 -6.73 13.88 14.99
N MET A 147 -5.72 13.02 14.80
CA MET A 147 -4.93 12.97 13.56
C MET A 147 -5.53 11.98 12.54
N ALA A 148 -5.12 12.12 11.28
CA ALA A 148 -5.39 11.10 10.28
C ALA A 148 -4.63 9.82 10.66
N ILE A 149 -5.37 8.78 11.05
CA ILE A 149 -4.82 7.50 11.54
C ILE A 149 -4.31 6.67 10.36
N PRO A 150 -3.03 6.43 10.09
CA PRO A 150 -2.64 5.62 8.91
C PRO A 150 -3.19 4.19 8.99
N ASP A 151 -3.23 3.50 7.86
CA ASP A 151 -3.42 2.05 7.89
C ASP A 151 -2.17 1.37 8.50
N PRO A 152 -2.30 0.16 9.09
CA PRO A 152 -1.14 -0.59 9.56
C PRO A 152 -0.07 -0.82 8.48
N LEU A 153 -0.50 -1.02 7.24
CA LEU A 153 0.30 -0.98 6.02
C LEU A 153 -0.37 -0.02 5.04
N GLU A 154 0.38 0.76 4.29
CA GLU A 154 -0.14 1.57 3.19
C GLU A 154 0.46 1.06 1.89
N LEU A 155 -0.39 0.64 0.96
CA LEU A 155 0.01 0.20 -0.38
C LEU A 155 -0.29 1.32 -1.37
N THR A 156 0.63 1.66 -2.25
CA THR A 156 0.41 2.67 -3.29
C THR A 156 1.04 2.24 -4.60
N VAL A 157 0.26 2.29 -5.68
CA VAL A 157 0.77 2.12 -7.04
C VAL A 157 0.98 3.49 -7.65
N THR A 158 2.17 3.73 -8.22
CA THR A 158 2.52 5.01 -8.85
C THR A 158 3.19 4.78 -10.19
N HIS A 159 2.84 5.58 -11.19
CA HIS A 159 3.61 5.72 -12.42
C HIS A 159 4.48 6.98 -12.32
N ARG A 160 5.80 6.85 -12.53
CA ARG A 160 6.73 7.97 -12.40
C ARG A 160 7.93 7.85 -13.33
N PRO A 161 8.60 8.96 -13.65
CA PRO A 161 9.87 8.93 -14.37
C PRO A 161 10.91 8.07 -13.64
N ALA A 162 11.72 7.33 -14.40
CA ALA A 162 12.73 6.41 -13.85
C ALA A 162 14.01 7.10 -13.32
N ARG A 163 14.00 8.44 -13.20
CA ARG A 163 15.21 9.23 -12.85
C ARG A 163 15.77 8.76 -11.50
N ASP A 164 17.07 8.48 -11.48
CA ASP A 164 17.85 8.02 -10.31
C ASP A 164 17.54 6.59 -9.79
N LEU A 165 16.83 5.77 -10.59
CA LEU A 165 16.62 4.35 -10.29
C LEU A 165 17.68 3.52 -11.04
N LEU A 166 18.77 3.18 -10.34
CA LEU A 166 20.05 2.62 -10.82
C LEU A 166 20.06 1.38 -11.75
N SER A 167 18.94 0.95 -12.32
CA SER A 167 18.88 -0.18 -13.26
C SER A 167 17.81 -0.07 -14.35
N ALA A 168 16.94 0.95 -14.34
CA ALA A 168 15.84 1.01 -15.30
C ALA A 168 16.33 1.51 -16.67
N THR A 169 16.22 0.65 -17.69
CA THR A 169 16.44 0.99 -19.10
C THR A 169 15.27 1.77 -19.72
N ALA A 170 14.12 1.79 -19.04
CA ALA A 170 12.92 2.50 -19.45
C ALA A 170 12.89 3.95 -18.92
N ASP A 171 12.24 4.85 -19.66
CA ASP A 171 12.08 6.27 -19.27
C ASP A 171 11.15 6.44 -18.06
N HIS A 172 10.22 5.50 -17.86
CA HIS A 172 9.25 5.49 -16.78
C HIS A 172 9.20 4.11 -16.11
N VAL A 173 8.70 4.11 -14.88
CA VAL A 173 8.44 2.89 -14.11
C VAL A 173 7.07 2.96 -13.46
N LEU A 174 6.48 1.78 -13.26
CA LEU A 174 5.44 1.56 -12.28
C LEU A 174 6.09 1.08 -10.99
N THR A 175 5.66 1.65 -9.87
CA THR A 175 6.14 1.26 -8.54
C THR A 175 5.00 0.86 -7.64
N VAL A 176 5.15 -0.27 -6.95
CA VAL A 176 4.31 -0.63 -5.80
C VAL A 176 5.09 -0.28 -4.55
N SER A 177 4.57 0.64 -3.74
CA SER A 177 5.14 0.97 -2.44
C SER A 177 4.28 0.37 -1.33
N VAL A 178 4.89 -0.43 -0.45
CA VAL A 178 4.27 -0.93 0.78
C VAL A 178 4.97 -0.28 1.96
N ALA A 179 4.29 0.61 2.68
CA ALA A 179 4.81 1.32 3.83
C ALA A 179 4.23 0.76 5.14
N MET A 180 5.09 0.44 6.11
CA MET A 180 4.70 -0.17 7.39
C MET A 180 4.59 0.87 8.50
N HIS A 181 3.42 0.97 9.11
CA HIS A 181 3.11 1.91 10.18
C HIS A 181 2.89 1.22 11.54
N SER A 182 2.70 -0.09 11.59
CA SER A 182 2.57 -0.84 12.85
C SER A 182 3.82 -1.67 13.16
N ASP A 183 4.06 -1.91 14.45
CA ASP A 183 5.16 -2.75 14.94
C ASP A 183 4.78 -4.24 15.07
N LEU A 184 3.54 -4.61 14.75
CA LEU A 184 3.01 -5.98 14.89
C LEU A 184 3.87 -7.04 14.19
N TRP A 185 4.48 -6.70 13.06
CA TRP A 185 5.34 -7.58 12.27
C TRP A 185 6.79 -7.65 12.76
N LEU A 186 7.16 -6.83 13.75
CA LEU A 186 8.52 -6.72 14.30
C LEU A 186 8.71 -7.49 15.61
N ARG A 187 7.63 -8.01 16.19
CA ARG A 187 7.66 -8.69 17.49
C ARG A 187 8.33 -10.08 17.39
N THR A 188 9.00 -10.51 18.46
CA THR A 188 9.53 -11.88 18.61
C THR A 188 8.54 -12.86 19.25
N SER A 189 7.30 -12.44 19.51
CA SER A 189 6.25 -13.32 20.02
C SER A 189 5.71 -14.25 18.92
N THR A 190 5.03 -15.33 19.30
CA THR A 190 4.37 -16.26 18.35
C THR A 190 3.39 -15.52 17.44
N ASP A 191 2.64 -14.55 17.98
CA ASP A 191 1.75 -13.71 17.17
C ASP A 191 2.54 -12.83 16.20
N GLY A 192 3.67 -12.25 16.63
CA GLY A 192 4.56 -11.47 15.79
C GLY A 192 5.18 -12.28 14.64
N GLU A 193 5.63 -13.49 14.93
CA GLU A 193 6.13 -14.45 13.94
C GLU A 193 5.05 -14.78 12.92
N ARG A 194 3.83 -15.10 13.37
CA ARG A 194 2.71 -15.42 12.48
C ARG A 194 2.29 -14.26 11.59
N ASN A 195 2.21 -13.05 12.16
CA ASN A 195 1.95 -11.84 11.38
C ASN A 195 3.04 -11.60 10.33
N ARG A 196 4.30 -11.81 10.69
CA ARG A 196 5.44 -11.64 9.79
C ARG A 196 5.44 -12.68 8.66
N GLU A 197 5.00 -13.92 8.91
CA GLU A 197 4.75 -14.90 7.85
C GLU A 197 3.70 -14.39 6.85
N TYR A 198 2.58 -13.83 7.34
CA TYR A 198 1.54 -13.27 6.46
C TYR A 198 2.09 -12.12 5.59
N LEU A 199 2.85 -11.20 6.20
CA LEU A 199 3.49 -10.10 5.48
C LEU A 199 4.50 -10.62 4.45
N GLY A 200 5.34 -11.58 4.81
CA GLY A 200 6.34 -12.16 3.90
C GLY A 200 5.70 -12.83 2.69
N SER A 201 4.66 -13.65 2.90
CA SER A 201 3.89 -14.24 1.80
C SER A 201 3.28 -13.16 0.90
N PHE A 202 2.63 -12.14 1.48
CA PHE A 202 2.04 -11.04 0.72
C PHE A 202 3.07 -10.26 -0.13
N LEU A 203 4.24 -9.93 0.43
CA LEU A 203 5.29 -9.24 -0.32
C LEU A 203 5.87 -10.09 -1.45
N SER A 204 6.01 -11.41 -1.22
CA SER A 204 6.43 -12.37 -2.25
C SER A 204 5.40 -12.49 -3.38
N ASP A 205 4.12 -12.58 -3.02
CA ASP A 205 3.00 -12.64 -3.97
C ASP A 205 2.91 -11.35 -4.80
N ILE A 206 3.12 -10.17 -4.19
CA ILE A 206 3.20 -8.89 -4.92
C ILE A 206 4.31 -8.96 -5.97
N ALA A 207 5.53 -9.32 -5.57
CA ALA A 207 6.67 -9.33 -6.47
C ALA A 207 6.45 -10.27 -7.67
N GLY A 208 5.87 -11.44 -7.41
CA GLY A 208 5.48 -12.40 -8.44
C GLY A 208 4.40 -11.84 -9.36
N ALA A 209 3.32 -11.29 -8.81
CA ALA A 209 2.18 -10.77 -9.56
C ALA A 209 2.57 -9.62 -10.51
N VAL A 210 3.42 -8.71 -10.04
CA VAL A 210 3.88 -7.58 -10.87
C VAL A 210 5.13 -7.88 -11.68
N SER A 211 5.76 -9.03 -11.46
CA SER A 211 7.05 -9.40 -12.05
C SER A 211 8.11 -8.32 -11.80
N ALA A 212 8.28 -7.96 -10.52
CA ALA A 212 9.20 -6.91 -10.11
C ALA A 212 10.64 -7.21 -10.56
N GLU A 213 11.28 -6.27 -11.26
CA GLU A 213 12.69 -6.41 -11.64
C GLU A 213 13.63 -6.19 -10.47
N SER A 214 13.21 -5.32 -9.54
CA SER A 214 13.94 -5.08 -8.30
C SER A 214 12.97 -4.72 -7.19
N VAL A 215 13.35 -5.09 -5.97
CA VAL A 215 12.70 -4.68 -4.74
C VAL A 215 13.70 -3.84 -3.96
N LYS A 216 13.40 -2.57 -3.79
CA LYS A 216 14.16 -1.69 -2.90
C LYS A 216 13.49 -1.65 -1.56
N ARG A 217 14.27 -1.67 -0.50
CA ARG A 217 13.75 -1.48 0.85
C ARG A 217 14.48 -0.36 1.53
N ASP A 218 13.73 0.67 1.91
CA ASP A 218 14.25 1.80 2.66
C ASP A 218 13.86 1.67 4.13
N LYS A 219 14.88 1.67 4.98
CA LYS A 219 14.72 1.83 6.43
C LYS A 219 14.90 3.30 6.76
N TYR A 220 13.82 3.97 7.10
CA TYR A 220 13.92 5.33 7.61
C TYR A 220 14.54 5.29 9.02
N LYS A 221 15.86 5.51 9.11
CA LYS A 221 16.57 5.69 10.40
C LYS A 221 16.14 6.97 11.14
N THR A 222 15.33 7.81 10.51
CA THR A 222 14.97 9.16 10.97
C THR A 222 13.46 9.44 10.92
N SER A 223 12.60 8.46 10.65
CA SER A 223 11.15 8.67 10.76
C SER A 223 10.75 8.57 12.23
N ASP A 224 9.71 9.31 12.64
CA ASP A 224 9.06 9.23 13.96
C ASP A 224 8.46 7.83 14.26
N PHE A 225 8.84 6.79 13.51
CA PHE A 225 8.42 5.42 13.69
C PHE A 225 8.95 4.88 15.01
N TRP A 226 8.02 4.71 15.94
CA TRP A 226 8.32 4.26 17.28
C TRP A 226 8.25 2.73 17.37
N ASN A 227 9.41 2.07 17.41
CA ASN A 227 9.55 0.63 17.62
C ASN A 227 9.35 0.27 19.10
N ASP A 228 8.17 0.54 19.63
CA ASP A 228 7.62 -0.01 20.88
C ASP A 228 6.24 0.60 21.06
N LEU A 229 5.32 0.26 20.17
CA LEU A 229 3.95 0.68 20.30
C LEU A 229 3.21 -0.24 21.28
N SER A 230 3.82 -1.15 22.02
CA SER A 230 3.12 -2.29 22.63
C SER A 230 2.00 -2.01 23.65
N VAL A 231 0.88 -2.75 23.50
CA VAL A 231 -0.24 -2.89 24.48
C VAL A 231 0.05 -4.00 25.50
N TYR A 232 0.97 -4.91 25.16
CA TYR A 232 1.36 -6.05 25.99
C TYR A 232 2.41 -5.66 27.02
N SER A 233 2.41 -6.34 28.16
CA SER A 233 3.32 -6.08 29.27
C SER A 233 4.78 -6.37 28.89
N GLY A 234 5.53 -5.33 28.58
CA GLY A 234 6.93 -5.10 28.99
C GLY A 234 8.07 -6.01 28.51
N ASP A 235 7.80 -7.21 27.98
CA ASP A 235 8.85 -8.23 27.78
C ASP A 235 9.04 -8.69 26.31
N ASP A 236 8.27 -8.16 25.35
CA ASP A 236 8.46 -8.49 23.93
C ASP A 236 9.75 -7.85 23.39
N ALA A 237 10.68 -8.68 22.93
CA ALA A 237 11.79 -8.20 22.14
C ALA A 237 11.35 -7.90 20.69
N TYR A 238 12.09 -6.99 20.05
CA TYR A 238 11.87 -6.60 18.66
C TYR A 238 13.01 -7.10 17.79
N ILE A 239 12.69 -7.57 16.59
CA ILE A 239 13.69 -7.88 15.58
C ILE A 239 13.96 -6.66 14.70
N ASN A 240 15.21 -6.54 14.26
CA ASN A 240 15.51 -5.75 13.07
C ASN A 240 15.20 -6.63 11.86
N LEU A 241 14.26 -6.20 11.04
CA LEU A 241 14.09 -6.80 9.72
C LEU A 241 15.30 -6.40 8.87
N GLU A 242 16.12 -7.36 8.45
CA GLU A 242 17.15 -7.15 7.42
C GLU A 242 16.54 -7.23 6.01
N PRO A 243 17.11 -6.56 4.99
CA PRO A 243 16.46 -6.34 3.68
C PRO A 243 16.13 -7.59 2.89
N GLU A 244 16.87 -8.67 3.12
CA GLU A 244 16.92 -9.85 2.24
C GLU A 244 16.26 -11.10 2.86
N GLU A 245 15.75 -11.02 4.11
CA GLU A 245 15.29 -12.21 4.85
C GLU A 245 13.76 -12.45 4.78
N ILE A 246 12.98 -11.48 4.27
CA ILE A 246 11.52 -11.58 4.18
C ILE A 246 11.04 -11.83 2.74
N TYR A 247 11.93 -11.59 1.76
CA TYR A 247 11.68 -11.76 0.34
C TYR A 247 12.52 -12.91 -0.22
#